data_AF-A0A820FG45-F1
#
_entry.id   AF-A0A820FG45-F1
#
_cell.length_a   1.000
_cell.length_b   1.000
_cell.length_c   1.000
_cell.angle_alpha   90.00
_cell.angle_beta   90.00
_cell.angle_gamma   90.00
#
_symmetry.space_group_name_H-M   'P 1'
#
loop_
_entity.id
_entity.type
_entity.pdbx_description
1 polymer ?
#
loop_
_entity_poly.entity_id
_entity_poly.type
_entity_poly.pdbx_seq_one_letter_code
_entity_poly.pdbx_strand_id
1 'polypeptide(L)'
;MGFTTQRFQVTTIAEASKIGHIFVTATGSTELIRGEHILEMRDMAILCNIGSGQTEIDVAWLKVNATKIENLKPHVDIYHLPNGRAIILPADGRVINLSCAHGNPSFVMSNSFSNQILAQIELYTKKGHYPVGIHILPKTLDEEVAMAHLEYLGIKLDKLTIIVHKTMLIDIIVVLIFNTICHIQFTNQIPIQSTTSDQFITVNQYRKASVQTTITDDHIRTILKILNASTIENSTSTNQTFVIPPFTTKPLPLDPDAIAPDSSLVRILLNTTGGSMAHFELPAGKTSQAVQHQTVYEIWYFLSGEGEFWRKQNEREETVRVNADICITIPVGTKFQFRTIGRKSLVAVAITMPSWPGNDEAIPIEGIWNVTSTGIENSSTKLFNSMYIFITIVTFFGVTIL
;
A
#
# COMPACT_ATOMS: atom_id res chain seq x y z
N MET A 1 8.39 -12.05 -23.12
CA MET A 1 8.12 -11.67 -21.71
C MET A 1 7.24 -10.43 -21.71
N GLY A 2 6.12 -10.47 -20.99
CA GLY A 2 5.24 -9.32 -20.82
C GLY A 2 5.39 -8.76 -19.40
N PHE A 3 5.21 -7.45 -19.25
CA PHE A 3 5.10 -6.80 -17.94
C PHE A 3 3.65 -6.44 -17.66
N THR A 4 3.21 -6.58 -16.41
CA THR A 4 1.91 -6.09 -15.97
C THR A 4 1.88 -4.57 -15.90
N THR A 5 0.68 -3.99 -15.77
CA THR A 5 0.49 -2.56 -15.45
C THR A 5 1.17 -2.15 -14.13
N GLN A 6 1.38 -3.10 -13.22
CA GLN A 6 2.11 -2.95 -11.96
C GLN A 6 3.61 -3.27 -12.11
N ARG A 7 4.11 -3.42 -13.35
CA ARG A 7 5.52 -3.71 -13.71
C ARG A 7 6.06 -5.04 -13.17
N PHE A 8 5.20 -5.99 -12.82
CA PHE A 8 5.62 -7.36 -12.57
C PHE A 8 5.89 -8.08 -13.88
N GLN A 9 7.01 -8.79 -13.92
CA GLN A 9 7.32 -9.66 -15.04
C GLN A 9 6.41 -10.89 -14.99
N VAL A 10 5.69 -11.14 -16.09
CA VAL A 10 4.87 -12.35 -16.23
C VAL A 10 5.66 -13.38 -17.02
N THR A 11 5.82 -14.55 -16.43
CA THR A 11 6.53 -15.69 -17.03
C THR A 11 5.92 -17.01 -16.58
N THR A 12 6.32 -18.11 -17.22
CA THR A 12 5.90 -19.46 -16.84
C THR A 12 6.73 -19.98 -15.68
N ILE A 13 6.18 -20.93 -14.91
CA ILE A 13 6.94 -21.58 -13.82
C ILE A 13 8.21 -22.29 -14.31
N ALA A 14 8.17 -22.85 -15.54
CA ALA A 14 9.33 -23.51 -16.16
C ALA A 14 10.51 -22.56 -16.43
N GLU A 15 10.23 -21.29 -16.71
CA GLU A 15 11.28 -20.27 -16.85
C GLU A 15 11.62 -19.60 -15.52
N ALA A 16 10.64 -19.41 -14.64
CA ALA A 16 10.85 -18.85 -13.30
C ALA A 16 11.72 -19.75 -12.43
N SER A 17 11.57 -21.07 -12.50
CA SER A 17 12.33 -22.04 -11.68
C SER A 17 13.85 -21.85 -11.84
N LYS A 18 14.31 -21.59 -13.07
CA LYS A 18 15.73 -21.43 -13.40
C LYS A 18 16.37 -20.18 -12.76
N ILE A 19 15.57 -19.14 -12.48
CA ILE A 19 16.08 -17.82 -12.06
C ILE A 19 15.62 -17.38 -10.67
N GLY A 20 14.53 -17.94 -10.16
CA GLY A 20 13.92 -17.55 -8.90
C GLY A 20 14.72 -18.04 -7.68
N HIS A 21 14.66 -17.25 -6.61
CA HIS A 21 15.19 -17.61 -5.29
C HIS A 21 14.07 -17.91 -4.29
N ILE A 22 12.91 -17.28 -4.47
CA ILE A 22 11.74 -17.43 -3.62
C ILE A 22 10.54 -17.69 -4.51
N PHE A 23 9.80 -18.75 -4.20
CA PHE A 23 8.62 -19.18 -4.91
C PHE A 23 7.45 -19.20 -3.93
N VAL A 24 6.41 -18.43 -4.25
CA VAL A 24 5.19 -18.34 -3.44
C VAL A 24 4.01 -18.76 -4.31
N THR A 25 3.33 -19.84 -3.93
CA THR A 25 2.09 -20.28 -4.59
C THR A 25 0.88 -19.62 -3.93
N ALA A 26 -0.02 -19.04 -4.74
CA ALA A 26 -1.17 -18.25 -4.26
C ALA A 26 -2.42 -18.45 -5.14
N THR A 27 -2.58 -19.65 -5.71
CA THR A 27 -3.55 -19.90 -6.79
C THR A 27 -4.84 -20.56 -6.32
N GLY A 28 -4.81 -21.27 -5.18
CA GLY A 28 -5.91 -22.13 -4.76
C GLY A 28 -6.11 -23.36 -5.68
N SER A 29 -5.13 -23.64 -6.56
CA SER A 29 -5.18 -24.74 -7.52
C SER A 29 -4.40 -25.96 -7.00
N THR A 30 -4.16 -26.94 -7.88
CA THR A 30 -3.43 -28.18 -7.60
C THR A 30 -2.27 -28.34 -8.57
N GLU A 31 -1.17 -28.94 -8.13
CA GLU A 31 -0.04 -29.39 -8.97
C GLU A 31 0.65 -28.28 -9.78
N LEU A 32 0.80 -27.10 -9.18
CA LEU A 32 1.43 -25.94 -9.82
C LEU A 32 2.96 -26.09 -9.90
N ILE A 33 3.59 -26.45 -8.78
CA ILE A 33 5.04 -26.68 -8.68
C ILE A 33 5.29 -28.18 -8.49
N ARG A 34 5.64 -28.85 -9.59
CA ARG A 34 5.92 -30.28 -9.68
C ARG A 34 7.43 -30.55 -9.63
N GLY A 35 7.79 -31.83 -9.50
CA GLY A 35 9.18 -32.28 -9.40
C GLY A 35 10.13 -31.74 -10.48
N GLU A 36 9.67 -31.67 -11.73
CA GLU A 36 10.48 -31.13 -12.83
C GLU A 36 10.79 -29.64 -12.66
N HIS A 37 9.90 -28.87 -12.03
CA HIS A 37 10.16 -27.46 -11.74
C HIS A 37 11.16 -27.34 -10.57
N ILE A 38 11.02 -28.19 -9.55
CA ILE A 38 11.86 -28.18 -8.35
C ILE A 38 13.31 -28.53 -8.69
N LEU A 39 13.55 -29.48 -9.59
CA LEU A 39 14.91 -29.85 -10.01
C LEU A 39 15.64 -28.71 -10.72
N GLU A 40 14.92 -27.82 -11.40
CA GLU A 40 15.46 -26.66 -12.08
C GLU A 40 15.74 -25.48 -11.14
N MET A 41 15.19 -25.51 -9.91
CA MET A 41 15.38 -24.44 -8.94
C MET A 41 16.84 -24.28 -8.52
N ARG A 42 17.18 -23.03 -8.18
CA ARG A 42 18.49 -22.68 -7.64
C ARG A 42 18.74 -23.38 -6.31
N ASP A 43 20.02 -23.59 -6.01
CA ASP A 43 20.41 -24.07 -4.70
C ASP A 43 19.92 -23.11 -3.59
N MET A 44 19.39 -23.69 -2.51
CA MET A 44 18.79 -23.00 -1.38
C MET A 44 17.58 -22.12 -1.73
N ALA A 45 16.89 -22.41 -2.84
CA ALA A 45 15.63 -21.73 -3.14
C ALA A 45 14.58 -22.00 -2.05
N ILE A 46 13.81 -20.96 -1.71
CA ILE A 46 12.71 -21.03 -0.75
C ILE A 46 11.43 -21.29 -1.52
N LEU A 47 10.74 -22.36 -1.16
CA LEU A 47 9.49 -22.78 -1.78
C LEU A 47 8.39 -22.76 -0.73
N CYS A 48 7.40 -21.89 -0.87
CA CYS A 48 6.30 -21.77 0.09
C CYS A 48 4.95 -21.52 -0.55
N ASN A 49 3.90 -21.75 0.25
CA ASN A 49 2.51 -21.66 -0.17
C ASN A 49 1.75 -20.69 0.74
N ILE A 50 1.01 -19.77 0.14
CA ILE A 50 0.08 -18.86 0.83
C ILE A 50 -1.39 -19.10 0.40
N GLY A 51 -1.61 -19.94 -0.62
CA GLY A 51 -2.93 -20.30 -1.09
C GLY A 51 -3.65 -21.29 -0.16
N SER A 52 -4.95 -21.46 -0.39
CA SER A 52 -5.82 -22.24 0.50
C SER A 52 -5.60 -23.75 0.43
N GLY A 53 -5.03 -24.26 -0.68
CA GLY A 53 -4.79 -25.68 -0.90
C GLY A 53 -3.40 -26.11 -0.45
N GLN A 54 -3.26 -27.28 0.19
CA GLN A 54 -1.95 -27.89 0.50
C GLN A 54 -1.32 -28.61 -0.71
N THR A 55 -1.96 -28.50 -1.88
CA THR A 55 -1.67 -29.28 -3.10
C THR A 55 -1.02 -28.45 -4.20
N GLU A 56 -0.70 -27.18 -3.94
CA GLU A 56 -0.07 -26.31 -4.95
C GLU A 56 1.39 -26.71 -5.21
N ILE A 57 2.05 -27.30 -4.22
CA ILE A 57 3.43 -27.82 -4.30
C ILE A 57 3.38 -29.33 -4.15
N ASP A 58 4.11 -30.04 -5.02
CA ASP A 58 4.25 -31.49 -4.93
C ASP A 58 5.26 -31.90 -3.84
N VAL A 59 4.84 -31.71 -2.58
CA VAL A 59 5.64 -32.06 -1.39
C VAL A 59 5.82 -33.57 -1.28
N ALA A 60 4.86 -34.36 -1.78
CA ALA A 60 4.96 -35.82 -1.78
C ALA A 60 6.14 -36.27 -2.64
N TRP A 61 6.27 -35.73 -3.85
CA TRP A 61 7.44 -35.96 -4.70
C TRP A 61 8.74 -35.52 -4.01
N LEU A 62 8.74 -34.36 -3.35
CA LEU A 62 9.93 -33.84 -2.65
C LEU A 62 10.42 -34.79 -1.55
N LYS A 63 9.49 -35.33 -0.73
CA LYS A 63 9.79 -36.30 0.33
C LYS A 63 10.34 -37.62 -0.18
N VAL A 64 9.86 -38.08 -1.33
CA VAL A 64 10.30 -39.35 -1.95
C VAL A 64 11.65 -39.21 -2.64
N ASN A 65 11.92 -38.07 -3.28
CA ASN A 65 13.10 -37.88 -4.13
C ASN A 65 14.26 -37.16 -3.44
N ALA A 66 14.05 -36.59 -2.25
CA ALA A 66 15.14 -36.00 -1.48
C ALA A 66 16.11 -37.07 -0.97
N THR A 67 17.40 -36.80 -1.10
CA THR A 67 18.48 -37.66 -0.60
C THR A 67 18.67 -37.52 0.90
N LYS A 68 18.35 -36.34 1.45
CA LYS A 68 18.39 -36.03 2.88
C LYS A 68 17.36 -34.94 3.19
N ILE A 69 16.69 -35.07 4.32
CA ILE A 69 15.83 -34.03 4.89
C ILE A 69 16.47 -33.57 6.19
N GLU A 70 16.75 -32.28 6.30
CA GLU A 70 17.33 -31.64 7.47
C GLU A 70 16.34 -30.66 8.08
N ASN A 71 15.97 -30.86 9.34
CA ASN A 71 15.15 -29.89 10.04
C ASN A 71 16.02 -28.71 10.50
N LEU A 72 15.75 -27.51 9.96
CA LEU A 72 16.50 -26.30 10.31
C LEU A 72 15.96 -25.69 11.61
N LYS A 73 14.63 -25.61 11.72
CA LYS A 73 13.90 -25.12 12.89
C LYS A 73 12.46 -25.62 12.84
N PRO A 74 11.62 -25.40 13.89
CA PRO A 74 10.21 -25.72 13.82
C PRO A 74 9.56 -25.15 12.56
N HIS A 75 8.87 -26.01 11.82
CA HIS A 75 8.19 -25.70 10.55
C HIS A 75 9.11 -25.29 9.39
N VAL A 76 10.43 -25.52 9.44
CA VAL A 76 11.30 -25.27 8.28
C VAL A 76 12.26 -26.43 8.09
N ASP A 77 12.13 -27.09 6.95
CA ASP A 77 12.96 -28.22 6.55
C ASP A 77 13.76 -27.87 5.28
N ILE A 78 14.93 -28.45 5.16
CA ILE A 78 15.80 -28.39 3.99
C ILE A 78 15.79 -29.77 3.33
N TYR A 79 15.40 -29.81 2.06
CA TYR A 79 15.36 -31.01 1.23
C TYR A 79 16.56 -31.00 0.30
N HIS A 80 17.52 -31.89 0.52
CA HIS A 80 18.66 -32.09 -0.37
C HIS A 80 18.24 -32.97 -1.55
N LEU A 81 18.54 -32.54 -2.77
CA LEU A 81 18.12 -33.18 -4.01
C LEU A 81 19.25 -34.04 -4.61
N PRO A 82 18.94 -35.00 -5.51
CA PRO A 82 19.94 -35.86 -6.15
C PRO A 82 20.95 -35.10 -7.03
N ASN A 83 20.59 -33.89 -7.51
CA ASN A 83 21.45 -33.04 -8.32
C ASN A 83 22.47 -32.22 -7.49
N GLY A 84 22.53 -32.44 -6.17
CA GLY A 84 23.44 -31.74 -5.25
C GLY A 84 22.95 -30.38 -4.76
N ARG A 85 21.77 -29.92 -5.22
CA ARG A 85 21.12 -28.69 -4.71
C ARG A 85 20.22 -29.00 -3.52
N ALA A 86 19.84 -27.98 -2.77
CA ALA A 86 18.88 -28.08 -1.68
C ALA A 86 17.73 -27.07 -1.84
N ILE A 87 16.57 -27.40 -1.28
CA ILE A 87 15.36 -26.55 -1.25
C ILE A 87 14.94 -26.33 0.19
N ILE A 88 14.64 -25.08 0.54
CA ILE A 88 14.08 -24.72 1.84
C ILE A 88 12.55 -24.76 1.70
N LEU A 89 11.90 -25.62 2.46
CA LEU A 89 10.45 -25.77 2.49
C LEU A 89 9.91 -25.42 3.88
N PRO A 90 9.39 -24.19 4.06
CA PRO A 90 8.62 -23.85 5.25
C PRO A 90 7.26 -24.57 5.25
N ALA A 91 6.77 -24.84 6.46
CA ALA A 91 5.44 -25.33 6.77
C ALA A 91 5.01 -26.64 6.08
N ASP A 92 5.95 -27.45 5.59
CA ASP A 92 5.64 -28.66 4.81
C ASP A 92 4.73 -28.35 3.61
N GLY A 93 4.89 -27.17 2.99
CA GLY A 93 4.05 -26.69 1.88
C GLY A 93 2.65 -26.22 2.27
N ARG A 94 2.35 -26.11 3.57
CA ARG A 94 1.11 -25.51 4.08
C ARG A 94 1.18 -23.98 4.09
N VAL A 95 0.03 -23.38 4.40
CA VAL A 95 -0.18 -21.93 4.48
C VAL A 95 0.88 -21.28 5.40
N ILE A 96 1.84 -20.59 4.79
CA ILE A 96 3.06 -20.13 5.47
C ILE A 96 2.80 -19.05 6.51
N ASN A 97 1.91 -18.08 6.26
CA ASN A 97 1.66 -16.99 7.20
C ASN A 97 1.02 -17.47 8.50
N LEU A 98 0.25 -18.56 8.46
CA LEU A 98 -0.34 -19.18 9.65
C LEU A 98 0.63 -20.15 10.34
N SER A 99 1.45 -20.85 9.57
CA SER A 99 2.31 -21.92 10.11
C SER A 99 3.66 -21.41 10.61
N CYS A 100 4.19 -20.34 10.00
CA CYS A 100 5.50 -19.78 10.32
C CYS A 100 5.42 -18.37 10.93
N ALA A 101 4.21 -17.82 11.08
CA ALA A 101 3.94 -16.52 11.68
C ALA A 101 2.56 -16.52 12.37
N HIS A 102 1.96 -15.35 12.58
CA HIS A 102 0.71 -15.18 13.33
C HIS A 102 -0.51 -14.87 12.43
N GLY A 103 -0.42 -15.16 11.13
CA GLY A 103 -1.48 -14.89 10.17
C GLY A 103 -1.71 -13.41 9.90
N ASN A 104 -2.94 -13.07 9.55
CA ASN A 104 -3.34 -11.70 9.28
C ASN A 104 -3.50 -10.90 10.59
N PRO A 105 -3.16 -9.60 10.60
CA PRO A 105 -3.37 -8.74 11.76
C PRO A 105 -4.83 -8.71 12.22
N SER A 106 -5.04 -8.49 13.52
CA SER A 106 -6.37 -8.48 14.14
C SER A 106 -7.35 -7.51 13.47
N PHE A 107 -6.88 -6.33 13.04
CA PHE A 107 -7.70 -5.36 12.32
C PHE A 107 -8.27 -5.91 11.00
N VAL A 108 -7.42 -6.59 10.21
CA VAL A 108 -7.87 -7.23 8.95
C VAL A 108 -8.83 -8.37 9.27
N MET A 109 -8.54 -9.17 10.30
CA MET A 109 -9.41 -10.26 10.73
C MET A 109 -10.76 -9.78 11.29
N SER A 110 -10.81 -8.61 11.91
CA SER A 110 -12.03 -7.97 12.42
C SER A 110 -13.06 -7.76 11.31
N ASN A 111 -12.63 -7.36 10.12
CA ASN A 111 -13.51 -7.20 8.95
C ASN A 111 -14.13 -8.55 8.55
N SER A 112 -13.30 -9.59 8.42
CA SER A 112 -13.74 -10.95 8.07
C SER A 112 -14.68 -11.55 9.11
N PHE A 113 -14.35 -11.42 10.40
CA PHE A 113 -15.18 -11.96 11.47
C PHE A 113 -16.50 -11.20 11.64
N SER A 114 -16.51 -9.89 11.41
CA SER A 114 -17.75 -9.10 11.38
C SER A 114 -18.70 -9.61 10.30
N ASN A 115 -18.19 -9.87 9.09
CA ASN A 115 -18.98 -10.48 8.00
C ASN A 115 -19.50 -11.87 8.37
N GLN A 116 -18.69 -12.72 9.03
CA GLN A 116 -19.14 -14.04 9.49
C GLN A 116 -20.27 -13.94 10.53
N ILE A 117 -20.15 -13.05 11.52
CA ILE A 117 -21.18 -12.85 12.55
C ILE A 117 -22.46 -12.28 11.95
N LEU A 118 -22.37 -11.28 11.06
CA LEU A 118 -23.54 -10.73 10.38
C LEU A 118 -24.24 -11.76 9.50
N ALA A 119 -23.48 -12.61 8.79
CA ALA A 119 -24.05 -13.72 8.03
C ALA A 119 -24.78 -14.72 8.95
N GLN A 120 -24.20 -15.05 10.11
CA GLN A 120 -24.84 -15.93 11.09
C GLN A 120 -26.13 -15.32 11.66
N ILE A 121 -26.13 -14.03 12.00
CA ILE A 121 -27.32 -13.30 12.49
C ILE A 121 -28.41 -13.30 11.41
N GLU A 122 -28.05 -13.00 10.16
CA GLU A 122 -28.97 -12.94 9.02
C GLU A 122 -29.63 -14.30 8.78
N LEU A 123 -28.85 -15.38 8.70
CA LEU A 123 -29.36 -16.74 8.52
C LEU A 123 -30.22 -17.21 9.71
N TYR A 124 -29.85 -16.84 10.93
CA TYR A 124 -30.57 -17.24 12.14
C TYR A 124 -31.89 -16.49 12.33
N THR A 125 -31.92 -15.19 12.04
CA THR A 125 -33.09 -14.32 12.26
C THR A 125 -34.08 -14.37 11.11
N LYS A 126 -33.62 -14.57 9.87
CA LYS A 126 -34.46 -14.62 8.67
C LYS A 126 -34.59 -16.05 8.12
N LYS A 127 -34.98 -16.98 8.99
CA LYS A 127 -35.19 -18.39 8.60
C LYS A 127 -36.19 -18.49 7.45
N GLY A 128 -35.86 -19.29 6.44
CA GLY A 128 -36.70 -19.53 5.28
C GLY A 128 -36.67 -18.43 4.20
N HIS A 129 -35.97 -17.30 4.41
CA HIS A 129 -35.79 -16.28 3.37
C HIS A 129 -34.77 -16.68 2.30
N TYR A 130 -33.83 -17.56 2.64
CA TYR A 130 -32.77 -17.99 1.76
C TYR A 130 -33.06 -19.41 1.25
N PRO A 131 -33.28 -19.62 -0.06
CA PRO A 131 -33.39 -20.97 -0.62
C PRO A 131 -32.06 -21.72 -0.46
N VAL A 132 -32.07 -23.05 -0.55
CA VAL A 132 -30.82 -23.82 -0.49
C VAL A 132 -29.92 -23.40 -1.66
N GLY A 133 -28.72 -22.91 -1.34
CA GLY A 133 -27.78 -22.41 -2.34
C GLY A 133 -26.67 -21.54 -1.72
N ILE A 134 -25.82 -21.01 -2.60
CA ILE A 134 -24.76 -20.06 -2.22
C ILE A 134 -25.36 -18.66 -2.29
N HIS A 135 -25.24 -17.91 -1.19
CA HIS A 135 -25.71 -16.54 -1.08
C HIS A 135 -24.55 -15.62 -0.73
N ILE A 136 -24.63 -14.38 -1.20
CA ILE A 136 -23.69 -13.31 -0.86
C ILE A 136 -24.36 -12.45 0.20
N LEU A 137 -23.57 -11.98 1.17
CA LEU A 137 -24.08 -11.05 2.18
C LEU A 137 -24.62 -9.78 1.48
N PRO A 138 -25.80 -9.27 1.87
CA PRO A 138 -26.33 -8.03 1.32
C PRO A 138 -25.32 -6.88 1.40
N LYS A 139 -25.20 -6.09 0.32
CA LYS A 139 -24.24 -4.99 0.22
C LYS A 139 -24.33 -4.00 1.39
N THR A 140 -25.53 -3.76 1.90
CA THR A 140 -25.76 -2.85 3.04
C THR A 140 -25.04 -3.31 4.31
N LEU A 141 -24.93 -4.63 4.53
CA LEU A 141 -24.22 -5.18 5.69
C LEU A 141 -22.69 -5.12 5.48
N ASP A 142 -22.22 -5.30 4.25
CA ASP A 142 -20.80 -5.14 3.92
C ASP A 142 -20.35 -3.68 4.11
N GLU A 143 -21.19 -2.72 3.68
CA GLU A 143 -20.98 -1.29 3.95
C GLU A 143 -21.02 -0.97 5.46
N GLU A 144 -21.85 -1.66 6.25
CA GLU A 144 -21.89 -1.52 7.71
C GLU A 144 -20.60 -1.99 8.38
N VAL A 145 -20.02 -3.11 7.92
CA VAL A 145 -18.70 -3.56 8.37
C VAL A 145 -17.65 -2.50 8.06
N ALA A 146 -17.63 -1.95 6.84
CA ALA A 146 -16.68 -0.89 6.48
C ALA A 146 -16.85 0.35 7.38
N MET A 147 -18.09 0.82 7.59
CA MET A 147 -18.39 1.97 8.44
C MET A 147 -17.93 1.77 9.88
N ALA A 148 -18.10 0.58 10.45
CA ALA A 148 -17.71 0.27 11.83
C ALA A 148 -16.20 0.39 12.08
N HIS A 149 -15.36 0.30 11.04
CA HIS A 149 -13.90 0.37 11.16
C HIS A 149 -13.32 1.77 10.89
N LEU A 150 -14.10 2.72 10.36
CA LEU A 150 -13.60 4.05 9.97
C LEU A 150 -13.12 4.88 11.15
N GLU A 151 -13.84 4.84 12.28
CA GLU A 151 -13.50 5.63 13.47
C GLU A 151 -12.13 5.24 14.02
N TYR A 152 -11.83 3.93 14.06
CA TYR A 152 -10.53 3.42 14.50
C TYR A 152 -9.39 3.91 13.61
N LEU A 153 -9.63 4.06 12.30
CA LEU A 153 -8.66 4.58 11.34
C LEU A 153 -8.58 6.12 11.33
N GLY A 154 -9.41 6.82 12.12
CA GLY A 154 -9.52 8.28 12.11
C GLY A 154 -10.08 8.83 10.80
N ILE A 155 -10.76 8.01 10.00
CA ILE A 155 -11.32 8.40 8.70
C ILE A 155 -12.69 9.05 8.92
N LYS A 156 -12.89 10.22 8.32
CA LYS A 156 -14.18 10.91 8.29
C LYS A 156 -14.85 10.65 6.94
N LEU A 157 -16.07 10.12 6.97
CA LEU A 157 -16.85 9.87 5.77
C LEU A 157 -17.77 11.07 5.48
N ASP A 158 -17.67 11.62 4.27
CA ASP A 158 -18.56 12.67 3.82
C ASP A 158 -19.96 12.12 3.53
N LYS A 159 -20.99 12.89 3.91
CA LYS A 159 -22.38 12.57 3.57
C LYS A 159 -22.77 13.29 2.29
N LEU A 160 -23.19 12.52 1.29
CA LEU A 160 -23.79 13.06 0.08
C LEU A 160 -25.02 13.91 0.44
N THR A 161 -25.05 15.16 -0.02
CA THR A 161 -26.23 16.02 0.09
C THR A 161 -27.28 15.60 -0.94
N ILE A 162 -28.56 15.83 -0.63
CA ILE A 162 -29.73 15.44 -1.45
C ILE A 162 -29.61 15.92 -2.91
N ILE A 163 -28.96 17.06 -3.14
CA ILE A 163 -28.75 17.62 -4.48
C ILE A 163 -27.84 16.73 -5.33
N VAL A 164 -26.74 16.23 -4.76
CA VAL A 164 -25.81 15.30 -5.45
C VAL A 164 -26.48 13.94 -5.70
N HIS A 165 -27.34 13.51 -4.78
CA HIS A 165 -28.07 12.24 -4.90
C HIS A 165 -29.00 12.23 -6.12
N LYS A 166 -29.61 13.37 -6.48
CA LYS A 166 -30.49 13.48 -7.66
C LYS A 166 -29.72 13.51 -8.98
N THR A 167 -28.57 14.17 -9.02
CA THR A 167 -27.72 14.24 -10.22
C THR A 167 -27.07 12.88 -10.51
N MET A 168 -26.58 12.18 -9.48
CA MET A 168 -26.02 10.84 -9.65
C MET A 168 -27.07 9.75 -9.92
N LEU A 169 -28.32 9.88 -9.47
CA LEU A 169 -29.38 8.93 -9.86
C LEU A 169 -29.71 9.01 -11.35
N ILE A 170 -29.62 10.21 -11.95
CA ILE A 170 -29.81 10.40 -13.40
C ILE A 170 -28.62 9.80 -14.16
N ASP A 171 -27.39 9.95 -13.66
CA ASP A 171 -26.20 9.36 -14.29
C ASP A 171 -26.10 7.84 -14.08
N ILE A 172 -26.55 7.29 -12.95
CA ILE A 172 -26.56 5.84 -12.71
C ILE A 172 -27.60 5.13 -13.60
N ILE A 173 -28.73 5.76 -13.91
CA ILE A 173 -29.69 5.22 -14.89
C ILE A 173 -29.10 5.20 -16.31
N VAL A 174 -28.24 6.16 -16.66
CA VAL A 174 -27.58 6.20 -17.99
C VAL A 174 -26.35 5.29 -18.05
N VAL A 175 -25.61 5.12 -16.95
CA VAL A 175 -24.42 4.24 -16.90
C VAL A 175 -24.80 2.77 -16.72
N LEU A 176 -25.94 2.46 -16.10
CA LEU A 176 -26.44 1.07 -16.03
C LEU A 176 -26.96 0.54 -17.37
N ILE A 177 -27.21 1.41 -18.37
CA ILE A 177 -27.56 0.96 -19.73
C ILE A 177 -26.31 0.69 -20.60
N PHE A 178 -25.13 1.20 -20.21
CA PHE A 178 -23.89 1.01 -20.99
C PHE A 178 -22.92 -0.03 -20.43
N ASN A 179 -23.00 -0.41 -19.15
CA ASN A 179 -22.14 -1.46 -18.57
C ASN A 179 -22.70 -2.89 -18.70
N THR A 180 -23.67 -3.13 -19.60
CA THR A 180 -24.13 -4.47 -20.00
C THR A 180 -24.01 -4.70 -21.50
N ILE A 181 -22.95 -4.19 -22.11
CA ILE A 181 -22.49 -4.61 -23.45
C ILE A 181 -20.99 -4.85 -23.39
N CYS A 182 -20.62 -5.98 -22.79
CA CYS A 182 -19.50 -6.83 -23.21
C CYS A 182 -19.58 -8.13 -22.40
N HIS A 183 -19.72 -9.24 -23.13
CA HIS A 183 -19.86 -10.63 -22.67
C HIS A 183 -21.23 -11.09 -22.17
N ILE A 184 -22.15 -11.29 -23.13
CA ILE A 184 -23.05 -12.45 -23.12
C ILE A 184 -22.46 -13.50 -24.08
N GLN A 185 -22.14 -14.70 -23.56
CA GLN A 185 -22.54 -15.94 -24.20
C GLN A 185 -23.56 -16.62 -23.26
N PHE A 186 -24.67 -17.04 -23.86
CA PHE A 186 -25.91 -17.59 -23.28
C PHE A 186 -25.68 -18.77 -22.31
N THR A 187 -26.56 -19.14 -21.36
CA THR A 187 -28.02 -19.39 -21.44
C THR A 187 -28.64 -19.53 -20.03
N ASN A 188 -29.70 -18.78 -19.72
CA ASN A 188 -31.05 -19.29 -19.34
C ASN A 188 -31.86 -18.24 -18.56
N GLN A 189 -33.10 -18.07 -19.01
CA GLN A 189 -34.07 -17.06 -18.63
C GLN A 189 -34.70 -17.33 -17.26
N ILE A 190 -34.80 -16.31 -16.42
CA ILE A 190 -35.86 -16.20 -15.38
C ILE A 190 -36.29 -14.72 -15.34
N PRO A 191 -37.60 -14.39 -15.40
CA PRO A 191 -38.06 -13.00 -15.33
C PRO A 191 -38.09 -12.52 -13.87
N ILE A 192 -37.48 -11.36 -13.59
CA ILE A 192 -37.62 -10.67 -12.30
C ILE A 192 -38.88 -9.80 -12.39
N GLN A 193 -39.88 -10.15 -11.58
CA GLN A 193 -41.02 -9.29 -11.31
C GLN A 193 -40.60 -8.11 -10.42
N SER A 194 -40.94 -6.91 -10.86
CA SER A 194 -40.87 -5.69 -10.06
C SER A 194 -41.93 -5.72 -8.96
N THR A 195 -41.53 -5.69 -7.70
CA THR A 195 -42.41 -5.28 -6.61
C THR A 195 -41.79 -4.10 -5.87
N THR A 196 -42.34 -2.94 -6.17
CA THR A 196 -42.31 -1.74 -5.34
C THR A 196 -42.97 -2.01 -4.00
N SER A 197 -42.23 -1.89 -2.91
CA SER A 197 -42.81 -1.53 -1.62
C SER A 197 -41.81 -0.70 -0.83
N ASP A 198 -42.01 0.61 -0.91
CA ASP A 198 -41.50 1.59 0.02
C ASP A 198 -41.86 1.21 1.46
N GLN A 199 -40.87 0.81 2.26
CA GLN A 199 -40.88 1.04 3.70
C GLN A 199 -39.49 1.44 4.15
N PHE A 200 -39.28 2.76 4.22
CA PHE A 200 -38.20 3.36 4.98
C PHE A 200 -38.38 3.00 6.46
N ILE A 201 -37.68 1.98 6.93
CA ILE A 201 -37.47 1.78 8.37
C ILE A 201 -36.34 2.73 8.77
N THR A 202 -36.72 3.89 9.30
CA THR A 202 -35.80 4.86 9.87
C THR A 202 -34.97 4.22 10.99
N VAL A 203 -33.65 4.35 10.89
CA VAL A 203 -32.57 3.83 11.79
C VAL A 203 -32.72 4.20 13.28
N ASN A 204 -33.72 4.99 13.67
CA ASN A 204 -33.98 5.34 15.06
C ASN A 204 -34.71 4.27 15.89
N GLN A 205 -35.24 3.19 15.29
CA GLN A 205 -35.92 2.13 16.04
C GLN A 205 -34.97 1.08 16.65
N TYR A 206 -33.74 0.91 16.14
CA TYR A 206 -32.77 -0.01 16.76
C TYR A 206 -31.99 0.59 17.94
N ARG A 207 -32.08 1.92 18.16
CA ARG A 207 -31.41 2.60 19.28
C ARG A 207 -32.06 2.37 20.66
N LYS A 208 -33.16 1.62 20.74
CA LYS A 208 -33.88 1.30 21.99
C LYS A 208 -34.01 -0.19 22.31
N ALA A 209 -33.34 -1.07 21.56
CA ALA A 209 -33.14 -2.46 21.98
C ALA A 209 -31.76 -2.58 22.65
N SER A 210 -31.65 -2.07 23.87
CA SER A 210 -30.54 -2.35 24.76
C SER A 210 -30.53 -3.83 25.13
N VAL A 211 -29.76 -4.64 24.40
CA VAL A 211 -29.32 -5.95 24.87
C VAL A 211 -28.22 -5.68 25.91
N GLN A 212 -28.61 -5.66 27.19
CA GLN A 212 -27.67 -5.81 28.30
C GLN A 212 -27.12 -7.24 28.28
N THR A 213 -26.02 -7.47 27.56
CA THR A 213 -25.10 -8.56 27.90
C THR A 213 -24.16 -8.04 28.97
N THR A 214 -24.49 -8.33 30.22
CA THR A 214 -23.64 -8.04 31.38
C THR A 214 -22.39 -8.92 31.31
N ILE A 215 -21.26 -8.32 30.92
CA ILE A 215 -19.95 -8.90 31.20
C ILE A 215 -19.78 -8.82 32.72
N THR A 216 -19.78 -9.96 33.40
CA THR A 216 -19.57 -10.03 34.85
C THR A 216 -18.08 -9.89 35.19
N ASP A 217 -17.78 -9.38 36.38
CA ASP A 217 -16.41 -9.15 36.89
C ASP A 217 -15.52 -10.42 36.90
N ASP A 218 -16.11 -11.61 36.83
CA ASP A 218 -15.41 -12.88 36.74
C ASP A 218 -14.80 -13.14 35.35
N HIS A 219 -15.42 -12.64 34.28
CA HIS A 219 -14.84 -12.71 32.94
C HIS A 219 -13.61 -11.80 32.82
N ILE A 220 -13.65 -10.62 33.43
CA ILE A 220 -12.52 -9.69 33.47
C ILE A 220 -11.37 -10.27 34.31
N ARG A 221 -11.65 -10.88 35.46
CA ARG A 221 -10.63 -11.56 36.30
C ARG A 221 -9.97 -12.74 35.60
N THR A 222 -10.70 -13.47 34.77
CA THR A 222 -10.16 -14.61 34.02
C THR A 222 -9.21 -14.15 32.92
N ILE A 223 -9.55 -13.06 32.22
CA ILE A 223 -8.68 -12.43 31.21
C ILE A 223 -7.40 -11.87 31.85
N LEU A 224 -7.50 -11.24 33.02
CA LEU A 224 -6.34 -10.71 33.75
C LEU A 224 -5.41 -11.81 34.31
N LYS A 225 -5.94 -12.98 34.68
CA LYS A 225 -5.13 -14.14 35.10
C LYS A 225 -4.32 -14.74 33.94
N ILE A 226 -4.86 -14.72 32.72
CA ILE A 226 -4.18 -15.22 31.53
C ILE A 226 -3.03 -14.30 31.12
N LEU A 227 -3.21 -12.98 31.28
CA LEU A 227 -2.20 -11.98 30.92
C LEU A 227 -1.00 -11.92 31.89
N ASN A 228 -1.21 -12.27 33.17
CA ASN A 228 -0.15 -12.22 34.20
C ASN A 228 0.72 -13.49 34.31
N ALA A 229 0.52 -14.50 33.46
CA ALA A 229 1.27 -15.77 33.53
C ALA A 229 2.62 -15.76 32.78
N SER A 230 3.08 -14.62 32.28
CA SER A 230 4.33 -14.52 31.50
C SER A 230 5.17 -13.29 31.87
N THR A 231 5.70 -13.29 33.09
CA THR A 231 6.83 -12.43 33.46
C THR A 231 7.99 -13.29 33.93
N ILE A 232 8.99 -13.42 33.06
CA ILE A 232 10.31 -13.96 33.35
C ILE A 232 11.08 -12.91 34.17
N GLU A 233 11.76 -13.36 35.21
CA GLU A 233 12.62 -12.59 36.11
C GLU A 233 13.76 -11.90 35.32
N ASN A 234 13.85 -10.58 35.42
CA ASN A 234 15.01 -9.82 34.96
C ASN A 234 16.05 -9.72 36.07
N SER A 235 17.24 -10.22 35.77
CA SER A 235 18.46 -9.98 36.53
C SER A 235 18.93 -8.52 36.37
N THR A 236 19.49 -8.03 37.46
CA THR A 236 20.02 -6.68 37.69
C THR A 236 20.96 -6.17 36.60
N SER A 237 20.60 -5.05 35.96
CA SER A 237 21.59 -4.07 35.47
C SER A 237 21.03 -2.64 35.57
N THR A 238 21.90 -1.76 36.09
CA THR A 238 21.83 -0.31 36.27
C THR A 238 20.65 0.45 35.64
N ASN A 239 19.80 1.06 36.48
CA ASN A 239 18.74 2.00 36.12
C ASN A 239 19.30 3.24 35.41
N GLN A 240 19.37 3.20 34.08
CA GLN A 240 19.09 4.38 33.26
C GLN A 240 17.59 4.37 32.97
N THR A 241 16.87 5.38 33.43
CA THR A 241 15.47 5.60 33.08
C THR A 241 15.36 5.83 31.57
N PHE A 242 15.11 4.75 30.81
CA PHE A 242 14.75 4.83 29.40
C PHE A 242 13.36 5.49 29.29
N VAL A 243 13.35 6.78 28.98
CA VAL A 243 12.12 7.48 28.59
C VAL A 243 11.71 6.95 27.22
N ILE A 244 10.59 6.23 27.14
CA ILE A 244 10.03 5.77 25.87
C ILE A 244 9.41 7.01 25.20
N PRO A 245 9.92 7.47 24.04
CA PRO A 245 9.33 8.61 23.34
C PRO A 245 7.92 8.26 22.83
N PRO A 246 6.96 9.20 22.90
CA PRO A 246 5.61 8.97 22.40
C PRO A 246 5.60 8.82 20.87
N PHE A 247 4.68 8.01 20.32
CA PHE A 247 4.47 7.96 18.88
C PHE A 247 3.81 9.26 18.38
N THR A 248 4.19 9.72 17.19
CA THR A 248 3.66 10.95 16.58
C THR A 248 3.16 10.65 15.17
N THR A 249 2.08 11.32 14.73
CA THR A 249 1.55 11.25 13.37
C THR A 249 1.43 12.66 12.80
N LYS A 250 1.92 12.89 11.57
CA LYS A 250 1.83 14.19 10.89
C LYS A 250 1.36 13.99 9.44
N PRO A 251 0.23 14.59 9.01
CA PRO A 251 -0.12 14.63 7.58
C PRO A 251 0.84 15.55 6.83
N LEU A 252 1.00 15.35 5.52
CA LEU A 252 1.80 16.26 4.68
C LEU A 252 1.17 17.66 4.71
N PRO A 253 1.89 18.71 5.15
CA PRO A 253 1.37 20.08 5.16
C PRO A 253 1.00 20.57 3.76
N LEU A 254 -0.08 21.34 3.62
CA LEU A 254 -0.42 21.97 2.33
C LEU A 254 0.62 23.04 1.99
N ASP A 255 0.88 23.94 2.94
CA ASP A 255 1.87 25.00 2.80
C ASP A 255 3.30 24.48 3.11
N PRO A 256 4.33 24.98 2.41
CA PRO A 256 5.72 24.66 2.73
C PRO A 256 6.13 25.27 4.08
N ASP A 257 6.89 24.52 4.87
CA ASP A 257 7.54 25.04 6.08
C ASP A 257 8.70 26.00 5.71
N ALA A 258 9.35 25.77 4.57
CA ALA A 258 10.38 26.63 4.01
C ALA A 258 10.38 26.63 2.48
N ILE A 259 10.81 27.75 1.89
CA ILE A 259 11.09 27.85 0.45
C ILE A 259 12.60 28.05 0.33
N ALA A 260 13.28 27.11 -0.30
CA ALA A 260 14.70 27.23 -0.57
C ALA A 260 14.97 28.34 -1.60
N PRO A 261 16.18 28.92 -1.65
CA PRO A 261 16.52 30.00 -2.58
C PRO A 261 16.26 29.68 -4.07
N ASP A 262 16.22 28.41 -4.43
CA ASP A 262 15.95 27.87 -5.77
C ASP A 262 14.45 27.61 -6.05
N SER A 263 13.56 28.11 -5.20
CA SER A 263 12.11 27.88 -5.22
C SER A 263 11.67 26.46 -4.87
N SER A 264 12.55 25.60 -4.36
CA SER A 264 12.14 24.29 -3.85
C SER A 264 11.26 24.48 -2.62
N LEU A 265 10.10 23.85 -2.63
CA LEU A 265 9.15 23.84 -1.52
C LEU A 265 9.54 22.71 -0.57
N VAL A 266 9.84 23.05 0.69
CA VAL A 266 10.27 22.11 1.72
C VAL A 266 9.20 22.01 2.79
N ARG A 267 8.75 20.78 3.06
CA ARG A 267 7.80 20.45 4.12
C ARG A 267 8.48 19.50 5.11
N ILE A 268 8.71 19.96 6.32
CA ILE A 268 9.36 19.19 7.38
C ILE A 268 8.38 18.13 7.87
N LEU A 269 8.78 16.86 7.87
CA LEU A 269 7.98 15.75 8.38
C LEU A 269 8.41 15.41 9.82
N LEU A 270 8.27 14.15 10.24
CA LEU A 270 8.61 13.72 11.59
C LEU A 270 10.13 13.56 11.76
N ASN A 271 10.59 13.67 13.00
CA ASN A 271 11.96 13.39 13.39
C ASN A 271 12.01 12.46 14.60
N THR A 272 13.19 11.88 14.82
CA THR A 272 13.53 11.04 15.97
C THR A 272 14.93 11.42 16.44
N THR A 273 15.45 10.73 17.45
CA THR A 273 16.87 10.85 17.82
C THR A 273 17.82 10.34 16.73
N GLY A 274 17.36 9.41 15.87
CA GLY A 274 18.19 8.79 14.83
C GLY A 274 18.15 9.47 13.46
N GLY A 275 17.17 10.35 13.22
CA GLY A 275 17.01 10.97 11.90
C GLY A 275 15.72 11.76 11.75
N SER A 276 15.66 12.55 10.69
CA SER A 276 14.51 13.38 10.35
C SER A 276 14.11 13.20 8.90
N MET A 277 12.87 13.55 8.57
CA MET A 277 12.35 13.43 7.21
C MET A 277 11.80 14.76 6.72
N ALA A 278 11.95 15.05 5.43
CA ALA A 278 11.34 16.20 4.79
C ALA A 278 10.87 15.84 3.38
N HIS A 279 9.81 16.50 2.94
CA HIS A 279 9.27 16.41 1.59
C HIS A 279 9.72 17.62 0.79
N PHE A 280 10.29 17.36 -0.39
CA PHE A 280 10.81 18.35 -1.32
C PHE A 280 10.00 18.36 -2.61
N GLU A 281 9.71 19.55 -3.11
CA GLU A 281 9.07 19.74 -4.41
C GLU A 281 9.79 20.85 -5.18
N LEU A 282 10.36 20.50 -6.33
CA LEU A 282 10.97 21.44 -7.26
C LEU A 282 10.01 21.66 -8.44
N PRO A 283 9.51 22.89 -8.69
CA PRO A 283 8.59 23.16 -9.78
C PRO A 283 9.15 22.81 -11.16
N ALA A 284 8.26 22.53 -12.11
CA ALA A 284 8.64 22.23 -13.49
C ALA A 284 9.47 23.34 -14.14
N GLY A 285 10.52 22.96 -14.87
CA GLY A 285 11.47 23.87 -15.51
C GLY A 285 12.51 24.50 -14.57
N LYS A 286 12.54 24.14 -13.29
CA LYS A 286 13.51 24.67 -12.31
C LYS A 286 14.72 23.76 -12.13
N THR A 287 15.82 24.39 -11.70
CA THR A 287 17.09 23.77 -11.30
C THR A 287 17.45 24.24 -9.89
N SER A 288 17.79 23.29 -9.02
CA SER A 288 18.14 23.55 -7.61
C SER A 288 19.46 24.30 -7.47
N GLN A 289 19.66 24.95 -6.32
CA GLN A 289 20.99 25.37 -5.88
C GLN A 289 21.81 24.11 -5.62
N ALA A 290 23.07 24.11 -6.06
CA ALA A 290 23.98 23.04 -5.70
C ALA A 290 24.48 23.25 -4.27
N VAL A 291 24.46 22.18 -3.48
CA VAL A 291 24.79 22.22 -2.05
C VAL A 291 25.69 21.05 -1.65
N GLN A 292 26.32 21.19 -0.49
CA GLN A 292 27.06 20.16 0.21
C GLN A 292 26.64 20.17 1.68
N HIS A 293 26.28 19.01 2.20
CA HIS A 293 25.91 18.87 3.61
C HIS A 293 27.14 18.49 4.46
N GLN A 294 27.22 19.06 5.66
CA GLN A 294 28.41 18.99 6.52
C GLN A 294 28.46 17.73 7.38
N THR A 295 27.32 17.34 7.96
CA THR A 295 27.22 16.36 9.04
C THR A 295 26.19 15.26 8.81
N VAL A 296 25.25 15.44 7.87
CA VAL A 296 24.16 14.46 7.63
C VAL A 296 24.37 13.57 6.40
N TYR A 297 24.01 12.29 6.54
CA TYR A 297 23.72 11.40 5.42
C TYR A 297 22.30 11.62 4.94
N GLU A 298 22.07 11.57 3.64
CA GLU A 298 20.71 11.59 3.10
C GLU A 298 20.35 10.39 2.22
N ILE A 299 19.08 10.03 2.27
CA ILE A 299 18.45 9.09 1.34
C ILE A 299 17.23 9.77 0.76
N TRP A 300 17.16 9.89 -0.55
CA TRP A 300 16.04 10.49 -1.27
C TRP A 300 15.27 9.42 -2.03
N TYR A 301 13.94 9.43 -1.89
CA TYR A 301 13.02 8.62 -2.67
C TYR A 301 12.08 9.54 -3.46
N PHE A 302 12.11 9.42 -4.79
CA PHE A 302 11.32 10.26 -5.69
C PHE A 302 9.90 9.72 -5.84
N LEU A 303 8.92 10.58 -5.57
CA LEU A 303 7.49 10.27 -5.60
C LEU A 303 6.86 10.56 -6.96
N SER A 304 7.30 11.60 -7.65
CA SER A 304 6.74 11.98 -8.96
C SER A 304 7.65 12.95 -9.72
N GLY A 305 7.33 13.18 -10.99
CA GLY A 305 8.09 14.03 -11.89
C GLY A 305 9.23 13.31 -12.59
N GLU A 306 9.93 14.06 -13.43
CA GLU A 306 11.12 13.59 -14.15
C GLU A 306 12.21 14.64 -14.02
N GLY A 307 13.42 14.19 -13.68
CA GLY A 307 14.55 15.06 -13.45
C GLY A 307 15.89 14.39 -13.69
N GLU A 308 16.94 15.16 -13.45
CA GLU A 308 18.31 14.69 -13.38
C GLU A 308 18.90 15.09 -12.03
N PHE A 309 19.71 14.20 -11.46
CA PHE A 309 20.36 14.38 -10.18
C PHE A 309 21.86 14.20 -10.37
N TRP A 310 22.60 15.27 -10.18
CA TRP A 310 24.06 15.27 -10.21
C TRP A 310 24.60 15.15 -8.79
N ARG A 311 25.63 14.32 -8.63
CA ARG A 311 26.38 14.21 -7.38
C ARG A 311 27.86 13.96 -7.63
N LYS A 312 28.69 14.52 -6.74
CA LYS A 312 30.14 14.39 -6.75
C LYS A 312 30.68 14.16 -5.36
N GLN A 313 31.52 13.14 -5.21
CA GLN A 313 32.26 12.85 -3.98
C GLN A 313 33.66 12.38 -4.34
N ASN A 314 34.68 13.08 -3.84
CA ASN A 314 36.08 12.84 -4.20
C ASN A 314 36.27 12.88 -5.73
N GLU A 315 36.82 11.82 -6.32
CA GLU A 315 37.01 11.68 -7.77
C GLU A 315 35.78 11.12 -8.50
N ARG A 316 34.76 10.63 -7.78
CA ARG A 316 33.55 10.09 -8.39
C ARG A 316 32.55 11.20 -8.65
N GLU A 317 32.09 11.27 -9.89
CA GLU A 317 31.07 12.22 -10.34
C GLU A 317 30.10 11.52 -11.27
N GLU A 318 28.79 11.68 -11.04
CA GLU A 318 27.77 11.09 -11.90
C GLU A 318 26.50 11.95 -11.95
N THR A 319 25.81 11.86 -13.07
CA THR A 319 24.45 12.39 -13.24
C THR A 319 23.52 11.23 -13.56
N VAL A 320 22.48 11.06 -12.75
CA VAL A 320 21.46 10.02 -12.95
C VAL A 320 20.12 10.64 -13.28
N ARG A 321 19.35 9.97 -14.13
CA ARG A 321 17.94 10.34 -14.32
C ARG A 321 17.14 9.86 -13.12
N VAL A 322 16.26 10.72 -12.63
CA VAL A 322 15.38 10.45 -11.49
C VAL A 322 13.93 10.63 -11.92
N ASN A 323 13.08 9.70 -11.51
CA ASN A 323 11.64 9.74 -11.69
C ASN A 323 10.98 8.99 -10.52
N ALA A 324 9.66 8.87 -10.54
CA ALA A 324 8.96 8.03 -9.57
C ALA A 324 9.61 6.63 -9.49
N ASP A 325 9.83 6.14 -8.27
CA ASP A 325 10.45 4.84 -7.93
C ASP A 325 11.98 4.84 -7.81
N ILE A 326 12.66 5.96 -8.08
CA ILE A 326 14.12 6.03 -7.89
C ILE A 326 14.46 6.39 -6.45
N CYS A 327 15.44 5.67 -5.88
CA CYS A 327 16.01 5.90 -4.56
C CYS A 327 17.51 6.17 -4.69
N ILE A 328 18.01 7.22 -4.04
CA ILE A 328 19.43 7.59 -4.09
C ILE A 328 19.97 7.89 -2.69
N THR A 329 21.25 7.58 -2.49
CA THR A 329 22.01 7.96 -1.30
C THR A 329 22.87 9.19 -1.57
N ILE A 330 23.05 10.02 -0.54
CA ILE A 330 23.91 11.20 -0.55
C ILE A 330 24.74 11.13 0.73
N PRO A 331 25.92 10.47 0.70
CA PRO A 331 26.80 10.42 1.86
C PRO A 331 27.27 11.81 2.30
N VAL A 332 27.67 11.94 3.57
CA VAL A 332 28.23 13.19 4.11
C VAL A 332 29.35 13.73 3.21
N GLY A 333 29.35 15.05 3.00
CA GLY A 333 30.33 15.73 2.16
C GLY A 333 30.12 15.53 0.65
N THR A 334 29.07 14.85 0.21
CA THR A 334 28.71 14.79 -1.22
C THR A 334 28.18 16.14 -1.68
N LYS A 335 28.72 16.65 -2.79
CA LYS A 335 28.18 17.81 -3.50
C LYS A 335 27.08 17.32 -4.42
N PHE A 336 25.93 17.97 -4.43
CA PHE A 336 24.83 17.55 -5.30
C PHE A 336 23.97 18.71 -5.78
N GLN A 337 23.26 18.47 -6.88
CA GLN A 337 22.33 19.39 -7.51
C GLN A 337 21.29 18.57 -8.27
N PHE A 338 20.07 19.07 -8.40
CA PHE A 338 19.02 18.40 -9.16
C PHE A 338 18.20 19.38 -9.98
N ARG A 339 17.64 18.89 -11.08
CA ARG A 339 16.79 19.70 -11.98
C ARG A 339 15.62 18.91 -12.49
N THR A 340 14.55 19.62 -12.84
CA THR A 340 13.42 19.04 -13.55
C THR A 340 13.69 19.01 -15.06
N ILE A 341 13.26 17.94 -15.73
CA ILE A 341 13.29 17.83 -17.21
C ILE A 341 11.88 17.73 -17.81
N GLY A 342 10.88 17.40 -17.00
CA GLY A 342 9.49 17.24 -17.42
C GLY A 342 8.61 18.47 -17.20
N ARG A 343 7.33 18.35 -17.58
CA ARG A 343 6.29 19.38 -17.34
C ARG A 343 5.65 19.33 -15.95
N LYS A 344 6.04 18.36 -15.12
CA LYS A 344 5.55 18.18 -13.75
C LYS A 344 6.66 18.54 -12.76
N SER A 345 6.26 19.00 -11.58
CA SER A 345 7.20 19.16 -10.45
C SER A 345 7.90 17.84 -10.14
N LEU A 346 9.18 17.92 -9.79
CA LEU A 346 9.92 16.79 -9.25
C LEU A 346 9.72 16.76 -7.75
N VAL A 347 9.17 15.65 -7.25
CA VAL A 347 8.78 15.51 -5.85
C VAL A 347 9.53 14.34 -5.22
N ALA A 348 10.10 14.56 -4.03
CA ALA A 348 10.85 13.54 -3.30
C ALA A 348 10.63 13.65 -1.79
N VAL A 349 10.89 12.54 -1.09
CA VAL A 349 11.05 12.52 0.36
C VAL A 349 12.52 12.25 0.65
N ALA A 350 13.13 13.08 1.50
CA ALA A 350 14.48 12.89 2.00
C ALA A 350 14.45 12.49 3.47
N ILE A 351 15.34 11.57 3.83
CA ILE A 351 15.63 11.20 5.22
C ILE A 351 17.05 11.61 5.51
N THR A 352 17.26 12.32 6.61
CA THR A 352 18.59 12.68 7.11
C THR A 352 18.95 11.83 8.32
N MET A 353 20.21 11.41 8.40
CA MET A 353 20.78 10.71 9.56
C MET A 353 22.14 11.33 9.91
N PRO A 354 22.31 11.96 11.11
CA PRO A 354 21.30 12.17 12.15
C PRO A 354 20.21 13.20 11.74
N SER A 355 19.34 13.57 12.67
CA SER A 355 18.32 14.60 12.43
C SER A 355 18.92 15.91 11.95
N TRP A 356 18.20 16.61 11.07
CA TRP A 356 18.62 17.87 10.47
C TRP A 356 19.03 18.87 11.56
N PRO A 357 20.30 19.33 11.58
CA PRO A 357 20.83 20.09 12.71
C PRO A 357 20.49 21.58 12.63
N GLY A 358 20.09 22.10 11.47
CA GLY A 358 19.70 23.50 11.29
C GLY A 358 20.00 24.04 9.89
N ASN A 359 19.69 25.31 9.68
CA ASN A 359 19.77 25.95 8.35
C ASN A 359 21.19 26.08 7.80
N ASP A 360 22.21 26.05 8.67
CA ASP A 360 23.62 26.16 8.27
C ASP A 360 24.21 24.82 7.77
N GLU A 361 23.43 23.73 7.81
CA GLU A 361 23.88 22.41 7.38
C GLU A 361 24.16 22.35 5.87
N ALA A 362 23.35 23.03 5.06
CA ALA A 362 23.52 23.08 3.61
C ALA A 362 24.43 24.22 3.19
N ILE A 363 25.67 23.90 2.81
CA ILE A 363 26.62 24.88 2.27
C ILE A 363 26.40 25.01 0.76
N PRO A 364 26.08 26.21 0.23
CA PRO A 364 26.01 26.44 -1.21
C PRO A 364 27.37 26.22 -1.88
N ILE A 365 27.37 25.50 -3.01
CA ILE A 365 28.56 25.25 -3.84
C ILE A 365 28.27 25.54 -5.31
N GLU A 366 29.32 25.58 -6.13
CA GLU A 366 29.18 25.71 -7.58
C GLU A 366 28.69 24.38 -8.19
N GLY A 367 27.54 24.42 -8.85
CA GLY A 367 26.92 23.28 -9.52
C GLY A 367 27.27 23.18 -11.00
N ILE A 368 26.85 22.08 -11.63
CA ILE A 368 27.04 21.86 -13.08
C ILE A 368 25.93 22.50 -13.94
N TRP A 369 24.83 22.93 -13.32
CA TRP A 369 23.71 23.59 -13.99
C TRP A 369 23.46 24.98 -13.42
N ASN A 370 22.97 25.88 -14.29
CA ASN A 370 22.56 27.22 -13.89
C ASN A 370 21.33 27.16 -12.99
N VAL A 371 21.46 27.73 -11.79
CA VAL A 371 20.38 27.81 -10.80
C VAL A 371 19.28 28.73 -11.32
N THR A 372 18.02 28.32 -11.14
CA THR A 372 16.90 29.19 -11.51
C THR A 372 16.57 30.12 -10.33
N SER A 373 17.17 31.31 -10.28
CA SER A 373 16.91 32.29 -9.23
C SER A 373 15.52 32.92 -9.34
N THR A 374 14.97 33.34 -8.20
CA THR A 374 13.80 34.22 -8.13
C THR A 374 14.24 35.66 -8.41
N GLY A 375 14.07 36.10 -9.64
CA GLY A 375 14.05 37.54 -9.93
C GLY A 375 12.82 38.16 -9.29
N ILE A 376 12.99 38.93 -8.21
CA ILE A 376 12.03 39.97 -7.85
C ILE A 376 12.22 41.10 -8.87
N GLU A 377 11.53 41.03 -10.01
CA GLU A 377 11.37 42.19 -10.88
C GLU A 377 10.08 42.93 -10.52
N ASN A 378 10.25 44.01 -9.76
CA ASN A 378 9.32 45.13 -9.76
C ASN A 378 9.38 45.78 -11.16
N SER A 379 8.38 45.53 -12.01
CA SER A 379 8.04 46.45 -13.08
C SER A 379 6.53 46.67 -13.12
N SER A 380 6.16 47.87 -12.70
CA SER A 380 4.81 48.37 -12.70
C SER A 380 4.33 48.67 -14.13
N THR A 381 3.07 48.33 -14.36
CA THR A 381 2.08 49.02 -15.20
C THR A 381 2.23 49.09 -16.72
N LYS A 382 1.08 48.78 -17.35
CA LYS A 382 0.57 49.12 -18.71
C LYS A 382 1.05 48.18 -19.82
N LEU A 383 0.21 47.60 -20.69
CA LEU A 383 -1.17 47.83 -21.14
C LEU A 383 -1.54 46.52 -21.89
N PHE A 384 -2.68 45.85 -21.69
CA PHE A 384 -3.91 46.16 -22.44
C PHE A 384 -5.12 45.44 -21.81
N ASN A 385 -6.16 46.23 -21.53
CA ASN A 385 -7.52 45.79 -21.27
C ASN A 385 -8.20 45.33 -22.57
N SER A 386 -8.92 44.20 -22.51
CA SER A 386 -10.22 43.95 -23.17
C SER A 386 -10.75 42.61 -22.62
N MET A 387 -11.66 42.60 -21.65
CA MET A 387 -13.12 42.68 -21.81
C MET A 387 -13.69 41.46 -22.56
N TYR A 388 -14.43 40.59 -21.83
CA TYR A 388 -15.71 39.91 -22.19
C TYR A 388 -15.90 38.53 -21.51
N ILE A 389 -16.71 38.55 -20.45
CA ILE A 389 -17.92 37.74 -20.17
C ILE A 389 -18.34 36.62 -21.17
N PHE A 390 -18.64 35.44 -20.58
CA PHE A 390 -19.67 34.40 -20.89
C PHE A 390 -19.41 33.19 -21.82
N ILE A 391 -19.78 32.03 -21.24
CA ILE A 391 -20.41 30.79 -21.79
C ILE A 391 -19.65 29.95 -22.82
N THR A 392 -19.51 28.66 -22.53
CA THR A 392 -19.66 27.60 -23.57
C THR A 392 -20.36 26.38 -22.99
N ILE A 393 -21.54 26.13 -23.56
CA ILE A 393 -22.38 24.92 -23.48
C ILE A 393 -21.86 23.89 -24.50
N VAL A 394 -22.07 22.62 -24.16
CA VAL A 394 -21.87 21.39 -24.95
C VAL A 394 -22.38 21.46 -26.39
N THR A 395 -21.62 20.96 -27.37
CA THR A 395 -22.14 20.21 -28.54
C THR A 395 -21.05 19.30 -29.11
N PHE A 396 -21.24 17.97 -29.02
CA PHE A 396 -20.53 16.96 -29.80
C PHE A 396 -21.54 16.39 -30.81
N PHE A 397 -21.33 16.62 -32.10
CA PHE A 397 -21.90 15.84 -33.19
C PHE A 397 -20.86 15.75 -34.31
N GLY A 398 -20.61 14.53 -34.78
CA GLY A 398 -19.63 14.25 -35.82
C GLY A 398 -19.61 12.77 -36.17
N VAL A 399 -20.72 12.30 -36.74
CA VAL A 399 -20.86 11.02 -37.46
C VAL A 399 -20.16 11.12 -38.81
N THR A 400 -19.48 10.06 -39.25
CA THR A 400 -19.31 9.63 -40.67
C THR A 400 -18.95 8.13 -40.61
N ILE A 401 -19.89 7.19 -40.80
CA ILE A 401 -20.31 6.52 -42.05
C ILE A 401 -19.14 6.09 -42.95
N LEU A 402 -18.69 4.84 -42.78
CA LEU A 402 -18.93 3.74 -43.72
C LEU A 402 -18.87 2.40 -42.97
#